data_AF-A0A1V8S7G4-F1
#
_entry.id   AF-A0A1V8S7G4-F1
#
_cell.length_a   1.000
_cell.length_b   1.000
_cell.length_c   1.000
_cell.angle_alpha   90.00
_cell.angle_beta   90.00
_cell.angle_gamma   90.00
#
_symmetry.space_group_name_H-M   'P 1'
#
loop_
_entity.id
_entity.type
_entity.pdbx_description
1 polymer ?
#
loop_
_entity_poly.entity_id
_entity_poly.type
_entity_poly.pdbx_seq_one_letter_code
_entity_poly.pdbx_strand_id
1 'polypeptide(L)'
;LKQNLSRRVVAPDFFGFGRSDKPRQDSTYNFDFHRNVVLHLIESLQLTNITLVVQDWGGLVGLTLPITDPSRFGRLIIMNTTIGAGAGKSQKVLDWIVYISSIPDLDVADLMGKLGHHLSEDEKRAYRAPFPDDTYKGGVRHFPQMIMIEEDMPGVEVSRDSRSFFETTDTFGKEAIFVACRVQDPILGPHMKSLACMFKHGCYYAEIEEASHFVQEWGDQVAKLAIDVFEMHGNVAGVQEMKPKDM
;
A
#
# COMPACT_ATOMS: atom_id res chain seq x y z
N LEU A 1 10.05 -5.45 31.52
CA LEU A 1 10.00 -6.70 30.73
C LEU A 1 9.18 -6.42 29.47
N LYS A 2 9.81 -6.01 28.36
CA LYS A 2 9.11 -5.93 27.06
C LYS A 2 8.80 -7.38 26.67
N GLN A 3 7.52 -7.76 26.66
CA GLN A 3 7.14 -9.11 26.22
C GLN A 3 7.61 -9.27 24.77
N ASN A 4 8.42 -10.30 24.49
CA ASN A 4 8.67 -10.75 23.13
C ASN A 4 7.37 -11.33 22.58
N LEU A 5 6.47 -10.46 22.10
CA LEU A 5 5.26 -10.87 21.40
C LEU A 5 5.68 -11.42 20.03
N SER A 6 5.74 -12.75 19.92
CA SER A 6 5.89 -13.45 18.65
C SER A 6 4.71 -13.11 17.76
N ARG A 7 4.97 -12.47 16.61
CA ARG A 7 3.96 -12.11 15.60
C ARG A 7 4.06 -13.06 14.41
N ARG A 8 2.92 -13.52 13.88
CA ARG A 8 2.86 -14.22 12.59
C ARG A 8 2.85 -13.17 11.49
N VAL A 9 3.80 -13.25 10.57
CA VAL A 9 3.89 -12.35 9.41
C VAL A 9 3.52 -13.12 8.16
N VAL A 10 2.64 -12.54 7.33
CA VAL A 10 2.26 -13.07 6.02
C VAL A 10 2.51 -11.96 5.00
N ALA A 11 3.40 -12.20 4.04
CA ALA A 11 3.75 -11.25 3.00
C ALA A 11 3.61 -11.96 1.63
N PRO A 12 2.44 -11.87 0.98
CA PRO A 12 2.21 -12.52 -0.30
C PRO A 12 2.80 -11.70 -1.45
N ASP A 13 3.29 -12.40 -2.48
CA ASP A 13 3.62 -11.80 -3.78
C ASP A 13 2.38 -11.80 -4.67
N PHE A 14 2.02 -10.66 -5.26
CA PHE A 14 0.97 -10.64 -6.30
C PHE A 14 1.38 -11.50 -7.50
N PHE A 15 0.40 -12.11 -8.18
CA PHE A 15 0.64 -12.69 -9.51
C PHE A 15 1.26 -11.63 -10.44
N GLY A 16 2.31 -12.01 -11.18
CA GLY A 16 3.12 -11.06 -11.96
C GLY A 16 4.31 -10.46 -11.21
N PHE A 17 4.46 -10.73 -9.90
CA PHE A 17 5.53 -10.18 -9.07
C PHE A 17 6.20 -11.27 -8.22
N GLY A 18 7.40 -10.97 -7.73
CA GLY A 18 8.13 -11.84 -6.80
C GLY A 18 8.22 -13.29 -7.27
N ARG A 19 7.91 -14.22 -6.35
CA ARG A 19 7.96 -15.67 -6.56
C ARG A 19 6.61 -16.27 -6.97
N SER A 20 5.55 -15.48 -7.03
CA SER A 20 4.27 -15.92 -7.58
C SER A 20 4.35 -16.10 -9.09
N ASP A 21 3.43 -16.92 -9.61
CA ASP A 21 3.31 -17.13 -11.06
C ASP A 21 3.05 -15.79 -11.78
N LYS A 22 3.44 -15.73 -13.05
CA LYS A 22 3.32 -14.53 -13.87
C LYS A 22 2.47 -14.83 -15.10
N PRO A 23 1.14 -14.57 -15.05
CA PRO A 23 0.25 -14.79 -16.17
C PRO A 23 0.76 -14.14 -17.46
N ARG A 24 0.70 -14.88 -18.57
CA ARG A 24 1.14 -14.39 -19.89
C ARG A 24 0.10 -13.55 -20.61
N GLN A 25 -1.17 -13.72 -20.25
CA GLN A 25 -2.27 -12.97 -20.85
C GLN A 25 -2.42 -11.65 -20.11
N ASP A 26 -2.12 -10.56 -20.79
CA ASP A 26 -2.17 -9.20 -20.27
C ASP A 26 -3.54 -8.83 -19.66
N SER A 27 -4.64 -9.30 -20.28
CA SER A 27 -6.01 -9.11 -19.77
C SER A 27 -6.29 -9.76 -18.41
N THR A 28 -5.40 -10.65 -17.93
CA THR A 28 -5.49 -11.24 -16.58
C THR A 28 -5.24 -10.20 -15.50
N TYR A 29 -4.36 -9.22 -15.76
CA TYR A 29 -4.01 -8.17 -14.81
C TYR A 29 -5.12 -7.12 -14.80
N ASN A 30 -6.07 -7.30 -13.90
CA ASN A 30 -7.11 -6.31 -13.58
C ASN A 30 -7.26 -6.19 -12.05
N PHE A 31 -7.88 -5.09 -11.61
CA PHE A 31 -8.05 -4.79 -10.19
C PHE A 31 -8.75 -5.93 -9.44
N ASP A 32 -9.86 -6.44 -9.96
CA ASP A 32 -10.68 -7.46 -9.30
C ASP A 32 -9.93 -8.78 -9.16
N PHE A 33 -9.13 -9.16 -10.16
CA PHE A 33 -8.27 -10.32 -10.09
C PHE A 33 -7.31 -10.24 -8.89
N HIS A 34 -6.56 -9.14 -8.76
CA HIS A 34 -5.62 -8.97 -7.65
C HIS A 34 -6.31 -8.89 -6.28
N ARG A 35 -7.43 -8.17 -6.20
CA ARG A 35 -8.24 -8.09 -4.98
C ARG A 35 -8.76 -9.46 -4.54
N ASN A 36 -9.34 -10.21 -5.47
CA ASN A 36 -9.94 -11.51 -5.16
C ASN A 36 -8.88 -12.55 -4.76
N VAL A 37 -7.67 -12.48 -5.31
CA VAL A 37 -6.56 -13.35 -4.89
C VAL A 37 -6.18 -13.11 -3.42
N VAL A 38 -6.11 -11.85 -2.98
CA VAL A 38 -5.78 -11.55 -1.57
C VAL A 38 -6.91 -11.97 -0.63
N LEU A 39 -8.18 -11.77 -1.02
CA LEU A 39 -9.31 -12.27 -0.25
C LEU A 39 -9.26 -13.80 -0.12
N HIS A 40 -9.04 -14.52 -1.22
CA HIS A 40 -8.90 -15.98 -1.18
C HIS A 40 -7.72 -16.44 -0.32
N LEU A 41 -6.60 -15.71 -0.31
CA LEU A 41 -5.47 -16.00 0.57
C LEU A 41 -5.84 -15.85 2.05
N ILE A 42 -6.53 -14.76 2.42
CA ILE A 42 -7.00 -14.50 3.79
C ILE A 42 -7.94 -15.62 4.25
N GLU A 43 -8.89 -16.03 3.40
CA GLU A 43 -9.82 -17.11 3.69
C GLU A 43 -9.11 -18.46 3.81
N SER A 44 -8.26 -18.80 2.85
CA SER A 44 -7.57 -20.10 2.77
C SER A 44 -6.63 -20.32 3.96
N LEU A 45 -5.95 -19.25 4.41
CA LEU A 45 -5.07 -19.29 5.58
C LEU A 45 -5.82 -19.05 6.90
N GLN A 46 -7.14 -18.83 6.83
CA GLN A 46 -8.02 -18.53 7.96
C GLN A 46 -7.48 -17.38 8.82
N LEU A 47 -6.99 -16.32 8.18
CA LEU A 47 -6.39 -15.20 8.89
C LEU A 47 -7.46 -14.41 9.65
N THR A 48 -7.14 -14.08 10.90
CA THR A 48 -7.94 -13.27 11.83
C THR A 48 -7.00 -12.39 12.65
N ASN A 49 -7.52 -11.38 13.34
CA ASN A 49 -6.71 -10.40 14.09
C ASN A 49 -5.62 -9.76 13.22
N ILE A 50 -5.95 -9.47 11.97
CA ILE A 50 -5.02 -8.97 10.96
C ILE A 50 -4.62 -7.54 11.32
N THR A 51 -3.31 -7.30 11.43
CA THR A 51 -2.74 -5.96 11.24
C THR A 51 -2.42 -5.85 9.75
N LEU A 52 -3.22 -5.10 9.01
CA LEU A 52 -3.03 -4.91 7.58
C LEU A 52 -1.93 -3.88 7.36
N VAL A 53 -0.86 -4.26 6.64
CA VAL A 53 0.28 -3.38 6.34
C VAL A 53 0.31 -3.11 4.84
N VAL A 54 0.21 -1.85 4.43
CA VAL A 54 0.02 -1.49 3.01
C VAL A 54 0.88 -0.32 2.55
N GLN A 55 1.22 -0.33 1.27
CA GLN A 55 1.94 0.71 0.54
C GLN A 55 1.62 0.57 -0.96
N ASP A 56 1.61 1.67 -1.69
CA ASP A 56 1.36 1.76 -3.14
C ASP A 56 0.17 0.90 -3.57
N TRP A 57 0.31 0.03 -4.57
CA TRP A 57 -0.71 -0.90 -5.03
C TRP A 57 -1.21 -1.86 -3.96
N GLY A 58 -0.37 -2.20 -2.99
CA GLY A 58 -0.78 -2.96 -1.82
C GLY A 58 -1.85 -2.23 -1.00
N GLY A 59 -1.85 -0.89 -0.98
CA GLY A 59 -2.92 -0.10 -0.34
C GLY A 59 -4.12 0.15 -1.25
N LEU A 60 -3.92 0.38 -2.55
CA LEU A 60 -5.03 0.47 -3.51
C LEU A 60 -5.91 -0.79 -3.48
N VAL A 61 -5.29 -1.97 -3.39
CA VAL A 61 -6.02 -3.24 -3.21
C VAL A 61 -6.39 -3.44 -1.74
N GLY A 62 -5.42 -3.34 -0.84
CA GLY A 62 -5.53 -3.75 0.56
C GLY A 62 -6.58 -2.97 1.35
N LEU A 63 -6.69 -1.65 1.12
CA LEU A 63 -7.69 -0.83 1.81
C LEU A 63 -9.13 -1.18 1.38
N THR A 64 -9.33 -1.91 0.29
CA THR A 64 -10.67 -2.39 -0.12
C THR A 64 -11.06 -3.75 0.48
N LEU A 65 -10.17 -4.37 1.27
CA LEU A 65 -10.43 -5.68 1.87
C LEU A 65 -11.28 -5.63 3.14
N PRO A 66 -11.08 -4.67 4.08
CA PRO A 66 -11.82 -4.66 5.34
C PRO A 66 -13.33 -4.57 5.20
N ILE A 67 -13.86 -3.96 4.14
CA ILE A 67 -15.32 -3.87 3.95
C ILE A 67 -15.98 -5.22 3.68
N THR A 68 -15.23 -6.23 3.22
CA THR A 68 -15.78 -7.55 2.92
C THR A 68 -15.99 -8.37 4.19
N ASP A 69 -15.06 -8.31 5.14
CA ASP A 69 -15.21 -8.94 6.45
C ASP A 69 -14.43 -8.15 7.52
N PRO A 70 -15.04 -7.07 8.06
CA PRO A 70 -14.39 -6.18 9.02
C PRO A 70 -13.87 -6.92 10.26
N SER A 71 -14.53 -8.02 10.65
CA SER A 71 -14.23 -8.76 11.87
C SER A 71 -12.84 -9.41 11.88
N ARG A 72 -12.22 -9.59 10.69
CA ARG A 72 -10.88 -10.17 10.55
C ARG A 72 -9.76 -9.17 10.83
N PHE A 73 -10.04 -7.88 10.75
CA PHE A 73 -9.03 -6.82 10.78
C PHE A 73 -9.06 -6.10 12.12
N GLY A 74 -7.92 -6.11 12.82
CA GLY A 74 -7.78 -5.45 14.12
C GLY A 74 -7.01 -4.14 14.06
N ARG A 75 -6.07 -3.99 13.12
CA ARG A 75 -5.20 -2.81 13.01
C ARG A 75 -4.78 -2.53 11.57
N LEU A 76 -4.35 -1.30 11.31
CA LEU A 76 -3.82 -0.85 10.03
C LEU A 76 -2.45 -0.17 10.24
N ILE A 77 -1.47 -0.54 9.43
CA ILE A 77 -0.23 0.24 9.21
C ILE A 77 -0.22 0.67 7.75
N ILE A 78 -0.31 1.96 7.50
CA ILE A 78 -0.50 2.52 6.17
C ILE A 78 0.72 3.36 5.82
N MET A 79 1.44 2.94 4.79
CA MET A 79 2.51 3.72 4.17
C MET A 79 2.03 4.40 2.89
N ASN A 80 2.92 5.08 2.16
CA ASN A 80 2.61 5.85 0.96
C ASN A 80 1.62 5.11 0.04
N THR A 81 0.35 5.49 0.05
CA THR A 81 -0.75 4.89 -0.73
C THR A 81 -1.94 5.84 -0.78
N THR A 82 -3.04 5.42 -1.40
CA THR A 82 -4.30 6.17 -1.42
C THR A 82 -5.46 5.21 -1.66
N ILE A 83 -6.69 5.74 -1.67
CA ILE A 83 -7.88 5.05 -2.17
C ILE A 83 -8.16 5.52 -3.60
N GLY A 84 -8.28 4.59 -4.54
CA GLY A 84 -8.53 4.86 -5.96
C GLY A 84 -9.98 5.24 -6.26
N ALA A 85 -10.46 6.38 -5.76
CA ALA A 85 -11.87 6.79 -5.85
C ALA A 85 -12.27 7.46 -7.18
N GLY A 86 -11.48 7.31 -8.25
CA GLY A 86 -11.75 7.93 -9.55
C GLY A 86 -11.67 9.46 -9.53
N ALA A 87 -10.79 10.04 -8.70
CA ALA A 87 -10.72 11.48 -8.43
C ALA A 87 -10.08 12.33 -9.57
N GLY A 88 -9.95 11.75 -10.77
CA GLY A 88 -9.40 12.41 -11.95
C GLY A 88 -7.90 12.16 -12.17
N LYS A 89 -7.41 12.72 -13.29
CA LYS A 89 -6.05 12.53 -13.81
C LYS A 89 -5.14 13.66 -13.36
N SER A 90 -4.12 13.37 -12.56
CA SER A 90 -3.00 14.31 -12.41
C SER A 90 -2.04 14.13 -13.60
N GLN A 91 -1.46 15.22 -14.11
CA GLN A 91 -0.50 15.15 -15.22
C GLN A 91 0.67 14.22 -14.88
N LYS A 92 1.14 14.22 -13.62
CA LYS A 92 2.21 13.33 -13.16
C LYS A 92 1.85 11.85 -13.29
N VAL A 93 0.62 11.45 -12.95
CA VAL A 93 0.16 10.07 -13.09
C VAL A 93 0.07 9.68 -14.57
N LEU A 94 -0.40 10.59 -15.43
CA LEU A 94 -0.41 10.35 -16.88
C LEU A 94 0.99 10.19 -17.45
N ASP A 95 1.91 11.08 -17.07
CA ASP A 95 3.32 11.03 -17.50
C ASP A 95 3.97 9.72 -17.03
N TRP A 96 3.64 9.27 -15.82
CA TRP A 96 4.10 7.98 -15.29
C TRP A 96 3.59 6.80 -16.13
N ILE A 97 2.29 6.77 -16.43
CA ILE A 97 1.68 5.72 -17.26
C ILE A 97 2.34 5.69 -18.65
N VAL A 98 2.52 6.85 -19.28
CA VAL A 98 3.18 6.97 -20.59
C VAL A 98 4.63 6.51 -20.51
N TYR A 99 5.38 6.93 -19.49
CA TYR A 99 6.77 6.56 -19.29
C TYR A 99 6.93 5.03 -19.18
N ILE A 100 6.16 4.37 -18.31
CA ILE A 100 6.22 2.90 -18.16
C ILE A 100 5.80 2.21 -19.45
N SER A 101 4.74 2.67 -20.11
CA SER A 101 4.24 2.07 -21.34
C SER A 101 5.23 2.21 -22.52
N SER A 102 6.12 3.20 -22.47
CA SER A 102 7.14 3.42 -23.51
C SER A 102 8.36 2.51 -23.40
N ILE A 103 8.51 1.75 -22.30
CA ILE A 103 9.67 0.89 -22.04
C ILE A 103 9.19 -0.56 -21.81
N PRO A 104 9.02 -1.37 -22.87
CA PRO A 104 8.51 -2.73 -22.76
C PRO A 104 9.34 -3.64 -21.83
N ASP A 105 10.67 -3.46 -21.87
CA ASP A 105 11.64 -4.17 -21.04
C ASP A 105 12.22 -3.27 -19.95
N LEU A 106 11.36 -2.73 -19.10
CA LEU A 106 11.75 -1.83 -18.01
C LEU A 106 12.62 -2.57 -16.97
N ASP A 107 13.80 -2.03 -16.66
CA ASP A 107 14.60 -2.52 -15.54
C ASP A 107 13.96 -2.10 -14.22
N VAL A 108 13.46 -3.09 -13.47
CA VAL A 108 12.76 -2.88 -12.20
C VAL A 108 13.70 -2.31 -11.14
N ALA A 109 14.98 -2.69 -11.09
CA ALA A 109 15.89 -2.12 -10.10
C ALA A 109 16.19 -0.65 -10.37
N ASP A 110 16.30 -0.26 -11.64
CA ASP A 110 16.48 1.14 -12.02
C ASP A 110 15.20 1.94 -11.70
N LEU A 111 14.03 1.34 -11.90
CA LEU A 111 12.76 1.93 -11.47
C LEU A 111 12.74 2.17 -9.95
N MET A 112 13.12 1.14 -9.17
CA MET A 112 13.21 1.22 -7.73
C MET A 112 14.18 2.33 -7.30
N GLY A 113 15.35 2.43 -7.94
CA GLY A 113 16.32 3.50 -7.65
C GLY A 113 15.86 4.91 -8.03
N LYS A 114 14.98 5.06 -9.03
CA LYS A 114 14.42 6.37 -9.43
C LYS A 114 13.40 6.93 -8.43
N LEU A 115 12.62 6.06 -7.81
CA LEU A 115 11.58 6.44 -6.84
C LEU A 115 12.01 6.21 -5.38
N GLY A 116 13.10 5.46 -5.20
CA GLY A 116 13.63 4.95 -3.96
C GLY A 116 14.85 5.70 -3.45
N HIS A 117 15.50 5.09 -2.47
CA HIS A 117 16.84 5.42 -2.04
C HIS A 117 17.89 4.75 -2.96
N HIS A 118 19.16 5.00 -2.69
CA HIS A 118 20.24 4.32 -3.38
C HIS A 118 20.35 2.86 -2.92
N LEU A 119 19.74 1.95 -3.68
CA LEU A 119 19.86 0.51 -3.48
C LEU A 119 21.31 0.04 -3.65
N SER A 120 21.76 -0.85 -2.78
CA SER A 120 22.97 -1.66 -2.98
C SER A 120 22.83 -2.56 -4.21
N GLU A 121 23.94 -3.06 -4.74
CA GLU A 121 23.91 -3.99 -5.87
C GLU A 121 23.22 -5.31 -5.53
N ASP A 122 23.22 -5.73 -4.26
CA ASP A 122 22.55 -6.94 -3.82
C ASP A 122 21.02 -6.76 -3.81
N GLU A 123 20.54 -5.60 -3.36
CA GLU A 123 19.11 -5.25 -3.41
C GLU A 123 18.63 -5.08 -4.85
N LYS A 124 19.41 -4.41 -5.71
CA LYS A 124 19.10 -4.33 -7.15
C LYS A 124 18.97 -5.72 -7.77
N ARG A 125 19.88 -6.65 -7.46
CA ARG A 125 19.77 -8.04 -7.94
C ARG A 125 18.51 -8.71 -7.42
N ALA A 126 18.12 -8.48 -6.17
CA ALA A 126 16.88 -9.02 -5.60
C ALA A 126 15.63 -8.51 -6.35
N TYR A 127 15.56 -7.22 -6.67
CA TYR A 127 14.44 -6.66 -7.44
C TYR A 127 14.39 -7.11 -8.91
N ARG A 128 15.54 -7.42 -9.52
CA ARG A 128 15.60 -8.00 -10.87
C ARG A 128 15.27 -9.50 -10.92
N ALA A 129 15.55 -10.23 -9.83
CA ALA A 129 15.45 -11.69 -9.79
C ALA A 129 14.10 -12.28 -10.28
N PRO A 130 12.93 -11.66 -10.03
CA PRO A 130 11.65 -12.16 -10.53
C PRO A 130 11.47 -12.11 -12.05
N PHE A 131 12.31 -11.36 -12.77
CA PHE A 131 12.11 -10.97 -14.17
C PHE A 131 13.34 -11.30 -15.04
N PRO A 132 13.53 -12.57 -15.44
CA PRO A 132 14.63 -12.97 -16.32
C PRO A 132 14.64 -12.25 -17.67
N ASP A 133 13.46 -11.93 -18.19
CA ASP A 133 13.24 -11.19 -19.44
C ASP A 133 11.88 -10.45 -19.39
N ASP A 134 11.55 -9.74 -20.48
CA ASP A 134 10.33 -8.93 -20.60
C ASP A 134 9.03 -9.76 -20.57
N THR A 135 9.07 -11.04 -20.90
CA THR A 135 7.88 -11.91 -20.88
C THR A 135 7.36 -12.15 -19.47
N TYR A 136 8.19 -11.92 -18.44
CA TYR A 136 7.82 -11.99 -17.03
C TYR A 136 7.30 -10.65 -16.48
N LYS A 137 7.35 -9.56 -17.26
CA LYS A 137 7.02 -8.20 -16.79
C LYS A 137 5.58 -7.77 -17.07
N GLY A 138 4.67 -8.74 -17.29
CA GLY A 138 3.24 -8.48 -17.52
C GLY A 138 2.62 -7.61 -16.42
N GLY A 139 2.76 -8.01 -15.15
CA GLY A 139 2.26 -7.23 -14.01
C GLY A 139 2.90 -5.83 -13.91
N VAL A 140 4.21 -5.73 -14.12
CA VAL A 140 4.96 -4.46 -14.08
C VAL A 140 4.42 -3.46 -15.12
N ARG A 141 4.09 -3.93 -16.33
CA ARG A 141 3.52 -3.08 -17.39
C ARG A 141 2.07 -2.66 -17.11
N HIS A 142 1.26 -3.53 -16.53
CA HIS A 142 -0.18 -3.32 -16.41
C HIS A 142 -0.58 -2.58 -15.14
N PHE A 143 0.17 -2.69 -14.03
CA PHE A 143 -0.15 -2.01 -12.78
C PHE A 143 -0.38 -0.50 -12.98
N PRO A 144 0.53 0.26 -13.62
CA PRO A 144 0.28 1.68 -13.86
C PRO A 144 -0.99 1.97 -14.69
N GLN A 145 -1.35 1.10 -15.63
CA GLN A 145 -2.54 1.28 -16.48
C GLN A 145 -3.85 1.07 -15.69
N MET A 146 -3.80 0.34 -14.57
CA MET A 146 -4.95 0.10 -13.71
C MET A 146 -5.20 1.24 -12.71
N ILE A 147 -4.35 2.27 -12.64
CA ILE A 147 -4.55 3.38 -11.68
C ILE A 147 -5.91 4.03 -11.97
N MET A 148 -6.78 4.00 -10.97
CA MET A 148 -8.19 4.42 -11.04
C MET A 148 -8.35 5.94 -11.16
N ILE A 149 -8.15 6.46 -12.37
CA ILE A 149 -8.18 7.88 -12.71
C ILE A 149 -9.49 8.37 -13.32
N GLU A 150 -10.40 7.46 -13.68
CA GLU A 150 -11.74 7.73 -14.23
C GLU A 150 -12.81 7.06 -13.35
N GLU A 151 -14.07 7.49 -13.43
CA GLU A 151 -15.12 7.08 -12.50
C GLU A 151 -15.66 5.66 -12.73
N ASP A 152 -15.56 5.15 -13.95
CA ASP A 152 -16.07 3.86 -14.40
C ASP A 152 -14.98 2.77 -14.47
N MET A 153 -13.75 3.09 -14.05
CA MET A 153 -12.68 2.10 -14.02
C MET A 153 -12.95 0.99 -13.00
N PRO A 154 -12.56 -0.26 -13.30
CA PRO A 154 -12.62 -1.36 -12.34
C PRO A 154 -11.94 -0.99 -11.02
N GLY A 155 -12.61 -1.30 -9.91
CA GLY A 155 -12.13 -1.00 -8.55
C GLY A 155 -12.59 0.35 -7.98
N VAL A 156 -13.11 1.28 -8.78
CA VAL A 156 -13.51 2.62 -8.29
C VAL A 156 -14.69 2.54 -7.33
N GLU A 157 -15.73 1.78 -7.69
CA GLU A 157 -16.93 1.62 -6.86
C GLU A 157 -16.58 1.06 -5.47
N VAL A 158 -15.89 -0.08 -5.43
CA VAL A 158 -15.46 -0.72 -4.18
C VAL A 158 -14.45 0.14 -3.39
N SER A 159 -13.65 0.96 -4.07
CA SER A 159 -12.77 1.94 -3.43
C SER A 159 -13.56 3.07 -2.76
N ARG A 160 -14.63 3.57 -3.40
CA ARG A 160 -15.54 4.57 -2.81
C ARG A 160 -16.30 3.99 -1.61
N ASP A 161 -16.77 2.76 -1.72
CA ASP A 161 -17.40 2.05 -0.60
C ASP A 161 -16.42 1.86 0.57
N SER A 162 -15.17 1.49 0.27
CA SER A 162 -14.09 1.40 1.26
C SER A 162 -13.84 2.73 1.97
N ARG A 163 -13.75 3.83 1.21
CA ARG A 163 -13.63 5.16 1.80
C ARG A 163 -14.79 5.47 2.73
N SER A 164 -16.02 5.27 2.27
CA SER A 164 -17.22 5.52 3.08
C SER A 164 -17.24 4.66 4.35
N PHE A 165 -16.81 3.41 4.26
CA PHE A 165 -16.65 2.54 5.41
C PHE A 165 -15.66 3.12 6.42
N PHE A 166 -14.45 3.53 6.03
CA PHE A 166 -13.48 4.12 6.97
C PHE A 166 -13.94 5.45 7.57
N GLU A 167 -14.72 6.24 6.83
CA GLU A 167 -15.31 7.49 7.29
C GLU A 167 -16.44 7.28 8.33
N THR A 168 -17.03 6.09 8.40
CA THR A 168 -18.26 5.85 9.18
C THR A 168 -18.19 4.69 10.19
N THR A 169 -17.25 3.77 10.04
CA THR A 169 -17.15 2.55 10.85
C THR A 169 -16.63 2.79 12.26
N ASP A 170 -17.15 2.02 13.22
CA ASP A 170 -16.61 1.92 14.59
C ASP A 170 -15.66 0.73 14.76
N THR A 171 -15.34 0.02 13.67
CA THR A 171 -14.44 -1.16 13.70
C THR A 171 -13.03 -0.78 14.17
N PHE A 172 -12.56 0.41 13.80
CA PHE A 172 -11.20 0.88 14.10
C PHE A 172 -11.25 2.13 14.98
N GLY A 173 -10.79 2.00 16.23
CA GLY A 173 -10.41 3.16 17.03
C GLY A 173 -9.12 3.80 16.49
N LYS A 174 -8.83 5.02 16.95
CA LYS A 174 -7.61 5.75 16.58
C LYS A 174 -6.34 4.93 16.84
N GLU A 175 -6.31 4.24 17.97
CA GLU A 175 -5.24 3.35 18.44
C GLU A 175 -5.04 2.10 17.59
N ALA A 176 -5.94 1.82 16.64
CA ALA A 176 -5.78 0.72 15.69
C ALA A 176 -5.10 1.15 14.39
N ILE A 177 -4.91 2.46 14.15
CA ILE A 177 -4.45 2.97 12.86
C ILE A 177 -3.17 3.79 13.02
N PHE A 178 -2.12 3.34 12.36
CA PHE A 178 -0.86 4.06 12.24
C PHE A 178 -0.55 4.34 10.77
N VAL A 179 -0.28 5.61 10.44
CA VAL A 179 0.11 6.08 9.12
C VAL A 179 1.55 6.56 9.19
N ALA A 180 2.42 6.07 8.30
CA ALA A 180 3.80 6.51 8.20
C ALA A 180 4.14 6.84 6.75
N CYS A 181 4.58 8.05 6.47
CA CYS A 181 4.84 8.42 5.08
C CYS A 181 6.00 9.39 4.92
N ARG A 182 6.43 9.53 3.66
CA ARG A 182 7.25 10.66 3.22
C ARG A 182 6.36 11.69 2.53
N VAL A 183 6.17 12.87 3.10
CA VAL A 183 5.33 13.91 2.49
C VAL A 183 5.94 14.48 1.20
N GLN A 184 7.26 14.38 1.05
CA GLN A 184 7.98 14.79 -0.17
C GLN A 184 7.99 13.71 -1.26
N ASP A 185 7.35 12.54 -1.06
CA ASP A 185 7.09 11.63 -2.18
C ASP A 185 6.24 12.37 -3.22
N PRO A 186 6.77 12.59 -4.45
CA PRO A 186 6.11 13.42 -5.44
C PRO A 186 4.82 12.80 -6.00
N ILE A 187 4.60 11.50 -5.76
CA ILE A 187 3.45 10.73 -6.25
C ILE A 187 2.36 10.70 -5.17
N LEU A 188 2.64 10.12 -4.00
CA LEU A 188 1.62 9.83 -2.98
C LEU A 188 1.69 10.75 -1.75
N GLY A 189 2.82 11.40 -1.50
CA GLY A 189 3.01 12.32 -0.37
C GLY A 189 1.88 13.37 -0.22
N PRO A 190 1.47 14.07 -1.30
CA PRO A 190 0.35 15.01 -1.26
C PRO A 190 -0.99 14.43 -0.83
N HIS A 191 -1.18 13.11 -0.97
CA HIS A 191 -2.43 12.43 -0.63
C HIS A 191 -2.46 11.92 0.81
N MET A 192 -1.30 11.71 1.44
CA MET A 192 -1.21 11.02 2.73
C MET A 192 -1.89 11.75 3.87
N LYS A 193 -1.84 13.09 3.90
CA LYS A 193 -2.55 13.87 4.93
C LYS A 193 -4.07 13.72 4.78
N SER A 194 -4.59 13.83 3.54
CA SER A 194 -6.02 13.66 3.27
C SER A 194 -6.49 12.24 3.60
N LEU A 195 -5.68 11.23 3.26
CA LEU A 195 -5.94 9.83 3.63
C LEU A 195 -6.00 9.66 5.16
N ALA A 196 -5.03 10.20 5.90
CA ALA A 196 -5.00 10.14 7.36
C ALA A 196 -6.22 10.81 8.02
N CYS A 197 -6.74 11.89 7.42
CA CYS A 197 -7.94 12.56 7.91
C CYS A 197 -9.25 11.84 7.56
N MET A 198 -9.27 10.76 6.76
CA MET A 198 -10.55 10.12 6.41
C MET A 198 -11.13 9.25 7.54
N PHE A 199 -10.30 8.76 8.46
CA PHE A 199 -10.72 7.79 9.46
C PHE A 199 -11.63 8.42 10.53
N LYS A 200 -12.84 7.88 10.73
CA LYS A 200 -13.86 8.41 11.67
C LYS A 200 -13.31 8.85 13.03
N HIS A 201 -12.49 8.00 13.63
CA HIS A 201 -11.92 8.22 14.98
C HIS A 201 -10.53 8.85 14.95
N GLY A 202 -10.00 9.16 13.76
CA GLY A 202 -8.64 9.62 13.55
C GLY A 202 -7.61 8.49 13.46
N CYS A 203 -6.34 8.84 13.38
CA CYS A 203 -5.22 7.91 13.40
C CYS A 203 -3.97 8.53 14.04
N TYR A 204 -2.95 7.70 14.26
CA TYR A 204 -1.60 8.18 14.52
C TYR A 204 -0.83 8.34 13.21
N TYR A 205 0.00 9.37 13.12
CA TYR A 205 0.69 9.76 11.90
C TYR A 205 2.15 10.12 12.20
N ALA A 206 3.07 9.60 11.40
CA ALA A 206 4.48 9.93 11.47
C ALA A 206 5.02 10.28 10.07
N GLU A 207 5.82 11.34 9.99
CA GLU A 207 6.68 11.55 8.83
C GLU A 207 7.95 10.73 9.04
N ILE A 208 8.26 9.89 8.07
CA ILE A 208 9.60 9.34 7.93
C ILE A 208 10.30 10.36 7.04
N GLU A 209 11.08 11.26 7.66
CA GLU A 209 12.14 12.00 6.94
C GLU A 209 13.09 10.97 6.30
N GLU A 210 14.22 11.23 5.66
CA GLU A 210 15.03 10.16 5.02
C GLU A 210 14.36 9.31 3.89
N ALA A 211 13.11 8.86 4.02
CA ALA A 211 12.37 8.01 3.12
C ALA A 211 12.05 8.67 1.78
N SER A 212 11.60 7.83 0.85
CA SER A 212 11.06 8.25 -0.44
C SER A 212 9.71 7.57 -0.68
N HIS A 213 9.41 7.16 -1.92
CA HIS A 213 8.18 6.44 -2.25
C HIS A 213 8.08 5.06 -1.56
N PHE A 214 9.21 4.32 -1.50
CA PHE A 214 9.31 3.01 -0.86
C PHE A 214 9.72 3.14 0.61
N VAL A 215 8.76 3.56 1.45
CA VAL A 215 8.98 3.81 2.90
C VAL A 215 9.49 2.56 3.63
N GLN A 216 9.22 1.37 3.11
CA GLN A 216 9.65 0.10 3.69
C GLN A 216 11.16 -0.11 3.71
N GLU A 217 11.92 0.64 2.92
CA GLU A 217 13.39 0.65 3.01
C GLU A 217 13.89 1.25 4.34
N TRP A 218 13.00 1.91 5.09
CA TRP A 218 13.14 2.32 6.51
C TRP A 218 12.14 1.56 7.40
N GLY A 219 11.83 0.32 7.02
CA GLY A 219 10.78 -0.47 7.62
C GLY A 219 11.01 -0.83 9.08
N ASP A 220 12.26 -0.81 9.56
CA ASP A 220 12.61 -1.00 10.96
C ASP A 220 12.10 0.16 11.83
N GLN A 221 12.31 1.41 11.38
CA GLN A 221 11.77 2.60 12.02
C GLN A 221 10.25 2.60 12.00
N VAL A 222 9.63 2.33 10.84
CA VAL A 222 8.16 2.25 10.71
C VAL A 222 7.58 1.20 11.63
N ALA A 223 8.13 -0.03 11.62
CA ALA A 223 7.63 -1.12 12.44
C ALA A 223 7.77 -0.81 13.94
N LYS A 224 8.89 -0.23 14.36
CA LYS A 224 9.11 0.18 15.75
C LYS A 224 8.10 1.23 16.18
N LEU A 225 7.92 2.30 15.40
CA LEU A 225 6.95 3.35 15.71
C LEU A 225 5.52 2.79 15.78
N ALA A 226 5.13 1.95 14.81
CA ALA A 226 3.81 1.32 14.81
C ALA A 226 3.59 0.47 16.06
N ILE A 227 4.58 -0.36 16.44
CA ILE A 227 4.52 -1.19 17.64
C ILE A 227 4.42 -0.32 18.90
N ASP A 228 5.28 0.69 19.02
CA ASP A 228 5.26 1.60 20.18
C ASP A 228 3.91 2.34 20.26
N VAL A 229 3.32 2.77 19.14
CA VAL A 229 1.98 3.39 19.10
C VAL A 229 0.90 2.43 19.59
N PHE A 230 0.91 1.18 19.10
CA PHE A 230 -0.10 0.19 19.46
C PHE A 230 0.04 -0.30 20.91
N GLU A 231 1.27 -0.32 21.46
CA GLU A 231 1.53 -0.79 22.83
C GLU A 231 1.48 0.34 23.87
N MET A 232 1.79 1.59 23.49
CA MET A 232 1.82 2.76 24.39
C MET A 232 0.63 3.70 24.18
N HIS A 233 -0.36 3.31 23.36
CA HIS A 233 -1.56 4.08 23.04
C HIS A 233 -1.23 5.52 22.58
N GLY A 234 -0.24 5.66 21.69
CA GLY A 234 0.06 6.92 21.03
C GLY A 234 1.03 7.88 21.71
N ASN A 235 1.54 7.56 22.91
CA ASN A 235 2.53 8.40 23.59
C ASN A 235 3.95 8.11 23.04
N VAL A 236 4.20 8.45 21.78
CA VAL A 236 5.45 8.17 21.06
C VAL A 236 6.00 9.46 20.45
N ALA A 237 7.28 9.73 20.69
CA ALA A 237 7.95 10.92 20.14
C ALA A 237 7.99 10.87 18.60
N GLY A 238 7.73 12.01 17.95
CA GLY A 238 7.68 12.11 16.48
C GLY A 238 6.38 11.58 15.85
N VAL A 239 5.42 11.13 16.66
CA VAL A 239 4.09 10.71 16.21
C VAL A 239 3.07 11.75 16.63
N GLN A 240 2.21 12.16 15.69
CA GLN A 240 1.09 13.07 15.94
C GLN A 240 -0.25 12.37 15.78
N GLU A 241 -1.29 12.95 16.36
CA GLU A 241 -2.67 12.53 16.12
C GLU A 241 -3.26 13.32 14.96
N MET A 242 -3.94 12.62 14.05
CA MET A 242 -4.72 13.21 12.98
C MET A 242 -6.19 12.94 13.22
N LYS A 243 -7.03 13.97 13.11
CA LYS A 243 -8.49 13.90 13.24
C LYS A 243 -9.15 14.22 11.91
N PRO A 244 -10.41 13.80 11.70
CA PRO A 244 -11.15 14.15 10.48
C PRO A 244 -11.25 15.64 10.14
N LYS A 245 -11.14 16.50 11.14
CA LYS A 245 -11.25 17.95 10.99
C LYS A 245 -9.92 18.64 10.67
N ASP A 246 -8.81 17.91 10.63
CA ASP A 246 -7.47 18.46 10.43
C ASP A 246 -7.09 18.60 8.94
N MET A 247 -8.07 18.44 8.05
CA MET A 247 -7.95 18.58 6.60
C MET A 247 -7.40 19.96 6.22
#